data_AF-A0A7C1NQT3-F1
#
_entry.id   AF-A0A7C1NQT3-F1
#
_cell.length_a   1.000
_cell.length_b   1.000
_cell.length_c   1.000
_cell.angle_alpha   90.00
_cell.angle_beta   90.00
_cell.angle_gamma   90.00
#
_symmetry.space_group_name_H-M   'P 1'
#
loop_
_entity.id
_entity.type
_entity.pdbx_description
1 polymer ?
#
loop_
_entity_poly.entity_id
_entity_poly.type
_entity_poly.pdbx_seq_one_letter_code
_entity_poly.pdbx_strand_id
1 'polypeptide(L)'
;MRLMKDVLPPEILNVKTRGLQSADWHEQLDNAVPQIREELEKLKAHGSAGDYLDIESLEKSLDEWPSHGALDSQEAELRYRTRMLRGLSVGRFVRYADEQNE
;
A
#
# COMPACT_ATOMS: atom_id res chain seq x y z
N MET A 1 4.40 22.10 17.86
CA MET A 1 5.37 22.86 17.03
C MET A 1 5.88 24.05 17.85
N ARG A 2 6.81 23.84 18.78
CA ARG A 2 7.19 24.89 19.76
C ARG A 2 8.11 25.96 19.16
N LEU A 3 8.86 25.61 18.11
CA LEU A 3 9.81 26.50 17.43
C LEU A 3 9.16 27.55 16.50
N MET A 4 7.93 27.30 16.03
CA MET A 4 7.25 28.19 15.06
C MET A 4 6.17 29.07 15.69
N LYS A 5 6.13 29.13 17.02
CA LYS A 5 5.06 29.80 17.79
C LYS A 5 4.92 31.29 17.43
N ASP A 6 6.04 31.95 17.12
CA ASP A 6 6.08 33.39 16.82
C ASP A 6 6.20 33.67 15.32
N VAL A 7 6.17 32.63 14.48
CA VAL A 7 6.35 32.72 13.02
C VAL A 7 5.05 32.40 12.27
N LEU A 8 4.27 31.44 12.76
CA LEU A 8 3.04 31.00 12.11
C LEU A 8 1.80 31.59 12.77
N PRO A 9 0.74 31.93 12.00
CA PRO A 9 -0.54 32.36 12.55
C PRO A 9 -1.15 31.32 13.52
N PRO A 10 -1.89 31.74 14.55
CA PRO A 10 -2.55 30.83 15.48
C PRO A 10 -3.43 29.78 14.81
N GLU A 11 -4.05 30.10 13.67
CA GLU A 11 -4.93 29.21 12.90
C GLU A 11 -4.14 28.02 12.32
N ILE A 12 -2.87 28.22 11.95
CA ILE A 12 -1.99 27.18 11.43
C ILE A 12 -1.38 26.35 12.58
N LEU A 13 -0.98 27.01 13.67
CA LEU A 13 -0.42 26.32 14.85
C LEU A 13 -1.43 25.39 15.52
N ASN A 14 -2.72 25.72 15.44
CA ASN A 14 -3.81 24.97 16.07
C ASN A 14 -4.50 23.99 15.11
N VAL A 15 -4.01 23.85 13.87
CA VAL A 15 -4.60 22.92 12.91
C VAL A 15 -4.39 21.47 13.40
N LYS A 16 -5.49 20.71 13.49
CA LYS A 16 -5.46 19.29 13.92
C LYS A 16 -5.27 18.33 12.75
N THR A 17 -5.52 18.82 11.54
CA THR A 17 -5.36 18.05 10.30
C THR A 17 -3.90 18.05 9.89
N ARG A 18 -3.50 17.01 9.14
CA ARG A 18 -2.17 16.90 8.56
C ARG A 18 -2.34 16.66 7.06
N GLY A 19 -1.39 17.14 6.27
CA GLY A 19 -1.32 16.75 4.86
C GLY A 19 -1.15 15.24 4.72
N LEU A 20 -1.74 14.67 3.68
CA LEU A 20 -1.55 13.26 3.35
C LEU A 20 -0.09 13.04 2.92
N GLN A 21 0.61 12.16 3.62
CA GLN A 21 1.94 11.71 3.20
C GLN A 21 1.80 10.84 1.96
N SER A 22 2.66 11.07 0.95
CA SER A 22 2.62 10.41 -0.36
C SER A 22 1.21 10.45 -0.98
N ALA A 23 0.68 11.66 -1.20
CA ALA A 23 -0.64 11.85 -1.82
C ALA A 23 -0.70 11.31 -3.26
N ASP A 24 0.46 11.22 -3.91
CA ASP A 24 0.76 10.64 -5.21
C ASP A 24 0.85 9.10 -5.20
N TRP A 25 0.42 8.43 -4.12
CA TRP A 25 0.51 6.98 -3.97
C TRP A 25 -0.14 6.20 -5.12
N HIS A 26 -1.18 6.74 -5.74
CA HIS A 26 -1.89 6.09 -6.83
C HIS A 26 -1.04 6.06 -8.10
N GLU A 27 -0.31 7.14 -8.43
CA GLU A 27 0.62 7.18 -9.56
C GLU A 27 1.78 6.19 -9.35
N GLN A 28 2.30 6.12 -8.12
CA GLN A 28 3.34 5.15 -7.77
C GLN A 28 2.82 3.71 -7.92
N LEU A 29 1.59 3.45 -7.49
CA LEU A 29 1.00 2.12 -7.59
C LEU A 29 0.72 1.75 -9.05
N ASP A 30 0.21 2.68 -9.86
CA ASP A 30 -0.07 2.50 -11.29
C ASP A 30 1.19 2.07 -12.06
N ASN A 31 2.31 2.76 -11.81
CA ASN A 31 3.62 2.41 -12.38
C ASN A 31 4.15 1.06 -11.87
N ALA A 32 3.77 0.65 -10.66
CA ALA A 32 4.23 -0.59 -10.03
C ALA A 32 3.35 -1.81 -10.35
N VAL A 33 2.12 -1.64 -10.88
CA VAL A 33 1.17 -2.74 -11.14
C VAL A 33 1.83 -3.94 -11.85
N PRO A 34 2.63 -3.77 -12.93
CA PRO A 34 3.26 -4.91 -13.60
C PRO A 34 4.22 -5.70 -12.69
N GLN A 35 5.01 -4.99 -11.88
CA GLN A 35 5.97 -5.59 -10.95
C GLN A 35 5.26 -6.29 -9.79
N ILE A 36 4.16 -5.71 -9.31
CA ILE A 36 3.34 -6.28 -8.24
C ILE A 36 2.71 -7.59 -8.72
N ARG A 37 2.20 -7.65 -9.95
CA ARG A 37 1.67 -8.89 -10.53
C ARG A 37 2.73 -9.99 -10.57
N GLU A 38 3.94 -9.66 -11.01
CA GLU A 38 5.05 -10.62 -11.03
C GLU A 38 5.37 -11.17 -9.62
N GLU A 39 5.35 -10.31 -8.59
CA GLU A 39 5.59 -10.78 -7.22
C GLU A 39 4.45 -11.65 -6.69
N LEU A 40 3.18 -11.35 -7.00
CA LEU A 40 2.05 -12.20 -6.61
C LEU A 40 2.15 -13.59 -7.24
N GLU A 41 2.55 -13.69 -8.52
CA GLU A 41 2.78 -14.98 -9.18
C GLU A 41 3.90 -15.78 -8.49
N LYS A 42 5.00 -15.14 -8.10
CA LYS A 42 6.08 -15.80 -7.33
C LYS A 42 5.59 -16.31 -5.98
N LEU A 43 4.76 -15.53 -5.28
CA LEU A 43 4.19 -15.94 -3.98
C LEU A 43 3.25 -17.13 -4.13
N LYS A 44 2.44 -17.13 -5.18
CA LYS A 44 1.53 -18.23 -5.52
C LYS A 44 2.30 -19.51 -5.85
N ALA A 45 3.42 -19.40 -6.56
CA ALA A 45 4.27 -20.54 -6.93
C ALA A 45 4.99 -21.18 -5.73
N HIS A 46 5.37 -20.39 -4.70
CA HIS A 46 6.03 -20.92 -3.49
C HIS A 46 5.09 -21.63 -2.51
N GLY A 47 3.78 -21.58 -2.72
CA GLY A 47 2.78 -22.42 -2.04
C GLY A 47 2.42 -22.01 -0.60
N SER A 48 3.40 -21.65 0.23
CA SER A 48 3.19 -21.30 1.65
C SER A 48 2.55 -19.92 1.87
N ALA A 49 2.74 -18.99 0.94
CA ALA A 49 2.23 -17.63 1.09
C ALA A 49 0.69 -17.55 1.12
N GLY A 50 0.01 -18.49 0.47
CA GLY A 50 -1.45 -18.58 0.46
C GLY A 50 -2.07 -18.90 1.83
N ASP A 51 -1.31 -19.51 2.75
CA ASP A 51 -1.77 -19.79 4.11
C ASP A 51 -1.83 -18.53 4.99
N TYR A 52 -1.06 -17.50 4.62
CA TYR A 52 -0.94 -16.25 5.37
C TYR A 52 -1.61 -15.06 4.68
N LEU A 53 -1.77 -15.12 3.36
CA LEU A 53 -2.24 -14.02 2.54
C LEU A 53 -3.34 -14.49 1.58
N ASP A 54 -4.40 -13.68 1.48
CA ASP A 54 -5.43 -13.82 0.46
C ASP A 54 -4.92 -13.28 -0.88
N ILE A 55 -4.07 -14.07 -1.55
CA ILE A 55 -3.41 -13.69 -2.82
C ILE A 55 -4.45 -13.42 -3.92
N GLU A 56 -5.52 -14.22 -3.99
CA GLU A 56 -6.59 -14.06 -5.00
C GLU A 56 -7.29 -12.70 -4.86
N SER A 57 -7.56 -12.25 -3.63
CA SER A 57 -8.14 -10.92 -3.37
C SER A 57 -7.19 -9.77 -3.73
N LEU A 58 -5.88 -9.99 -3.61
CA LEU A 58 -4.86 -9.03 -4.08
C LEU A 58 -4.83 -8.95 -5.60
N GLU A 59 -4.82 -10.09 -6.30
CA GLU A 59 -4.90 -10.17 -7.78
C GLU A 59 -6.17 -9.48 -8.29
N LYS A 60 -7.33 -9.81 -7.70
CA LYS A 60 -8.62 -9.19 -8.05
C LYS A 60 -8.62 -7.67 -7.83
N SER A 61 -7.93 -7.18 -6.79
CA SER A 61 -7.81 -5.74 -6.57
C SER A 61 -6.96 -5.07 -7.65
N LEU A 62 -5.96 -5.74 -8.22
CA LEU A 62 -5.20 -5.20 -9.36
C LEU A 62 -6.00 -5.24 -10.66
N ASP A 63 -6.88 -6.23 -10.85
CA ASP A 63 -7.77 -6.32 -12.01
C ASP A 63 -8.85 -5.22 -11.99
N GLU A 64 -9.34 -4.90 -10.79
CA GLU A 64 -10.31 -3.82 -10.56
C GLU A 64 -9.63 -2.48 -10.23
N TRP A 65 -8.37 -2.30 -10.63
CA TRP A 65 -7.64 -1.05 -10.42
C TRP A 65 -8.34 0.09 -11.19
N PRO A 66 -8.83 1.13 -10.50
CA PRO A 66 -9.73 2.10 -11.12
C PRO A 66 -8.96 3.15 -11.92
N SER A 67 -9.60 3.69 -12.95
CA SER A 67 -9.11 4.88 -13.67
C SER A 67 -9.12 6.12 -12.77
N HIS A 68 -8.29 7.11 -13.12
CA HIS A 68 -8.02 8.29 -12.30
C HIS A 68 -9.32 8.96 -11.78
N GLY A 69 -9.35 9.30 -10.49
CA GLY A 69 -10.46 10.02 -9.84
C GLY A 69 -11.31 9.21 -8.84
N ALA A 70 -11.29 7.87 -8.88
CA ALA A 70 -12.02 7.04 -7.91
C ALA A 70 -11.21 6.70 -6.64
N LEU A 71 -10.00 7.23 -6.51
CA LEU A 71 -9.02 6.86 -5.48
C LEU A 71 -9.01 7.78 -4.26
N ASP A 72 -9.80 8.85 -4.26
CA ASP A 72 -9.89 9.83 -3.17
C ASP A 72 -10.78 9.37 -1.99
N SER A 73 -11.32 8.16 -2.06
CA SER A 73 -12.14 7.59 -0.99
C SER A 73 -11.30 6.82 0.02
N GLN A 74 -11.71 6.86 1.29
CA GLN A 74 -11.09 6.06 2.36
C GLN A 74 -11.13 4.55 2.03
N GLU A 75 -12.20 4.10 1.37
CA GLU A 75 -12.32 2.71 0.93
C GLU A 75 -11.26 2.34 -0.11
N ALA A 76 -11.03 3.20 -1.10
CA ALA A 76 -9.96 3.00 -2.09
C ALA A 76 -8.57 3.00 -1.43
N GLU A 77 -8.32 3.90 -0.48
CA GLU A 77 -7.06 3.92 0.26
C GLU A 77 -6.84 2.64 1.09
N LEU A 78 -7.89 2.13 1.76
CA LEU A 78 -7.78 0.87 2.48
C LEU A 78 -7.59 -0.32 1.54
N ARG A 79 -8.40 -0.38 0.48
CA ARG A 79 -8.45 -1.50 -0.46
C ARG A 79 -7.17 -1.63 -1.27
N TYR A 80 -6.65 -0.53 -1.79
CA TYR A 80 -5.52 -0.59 -2.70
C TYR A 80 -4.21 -0.22 -2.02
N ARG A 81 -4.15 0.94 -1.34
CA ARG A 81 -2.90 1.39 -0.71
C ARG A 81 -2.52 0.51 0.48
N THR A 82 -3.42 0.36 1.45
CA THR A 82 -3.10 -0.32 2.70
C THR A 82 -2.93 -1.82 2.51
N ARG A 83 -3.87 -2.48 1.82
CA ARG A 83 -3.80 -3.94 1.61
C ARG A 83 -2.67 -4.34 0.67
N MET A 84 -2.43 -3.65 -0.46
CA MET A 84 -1.33 -4.07 -1.35
C MET A 84 0.03 -3.90 -0.70
N LEU A 85 0.31 -2.71 -0.14
CA LEU A 85 1.64 -2.46 0.43
C LEU A 85 1.96 -3.41 1.58
N ARG A 86 0.96 -3.76 2.41
CA ARG A 86 1.12 -4.75 3.48
C ARG A 86 1.21 -6.18 2.93
N GLY A 87 0.36 -6.54 1.98
CA GLY A 87 0.36 -7.88 1.36
C GLY A 87 1.70 -8.19 0.71
N LEU A 88 2.27 -7.25 -0.05
CA LEU A 88 3.60 -7.39 -0.65
C LEU A 88 4.72 -7.48 0.38
N SER A 89 4.67 -6.63 1.41
CA SER A 89 5.68 -6.65 2.48
C SER A 89 5.69 -7.98 3.23
N VAL A 90 4.52 -8.48 3.60
CA VAL A 90 4.37 -9.77 4.29
C VAL A 90 4.71 -10.92 3.36
N GLY A 91 4.26 -10.90 2.11
CA GLY A 91 4.52 -11.98 1.16
C GLY A 91 6.00 -12.16 0.90
N ARG A 92 6.72 -11.05 0.68
CA ARG A 92 8.17 -11.08 0.52
C ARG A 92 8.88 -11.62 1.76
N PHE A 93 8.39 -11.30 2.95
CA PHE A 93 8.91 -11.85 4.20
C PHE A 93 8.66 -13.35 4.33
N VAL A 94 7.45 -13.84 4.02
CA VAL A 94 7.12 -15.28 4.06
C VAL A 94 8.04 -16.06 3.11
N ARG A 95 8.16 -15.61 1.86
CA ARG A 95 9.06 -16.26 0.89
C ARG A 95 10.50 -16.31 1.40
N TYR A 96 11.02 -15.20 1.94
CA TYR A 96 12.35 -15.14 2.53
C TYR A 96 12.51 -16.09 3.72
N ALA A 97 11.52 -16.16 4.61
CA ALA A 97 11.59 -17.02 5.79
C ALA A 97 11.58 -18.51 5.40
N ASP A 98 10.79 -18.89 4.39
CA ASP A 98 10.73 -20.26 3.92
C ASP A 98 11.99 -20.70 3.18
N GLU A 99 12.59 -19.82 2.36
CA GLU A 99 13.89 -20.06 1.72
C GLU A 99 15.04 -20.30 2.73
N GLN A 100 14.89 -19.83 3.97
CA GLN A 100 15.87 -20.07 5.04
C GLN A 100 15.57 -21.33 5.87
N ASN A 101 14.42 -21.97 5.66
CA ASN A 101 13.99 -23.18 6.35
C ASN A 101 14.19 -24.48 5.53
N GLU A 102 14.67 -24.37 4.29
CA GLU A 102 15.14 -25.48 3.43
C GLU A 102 16.67 -25.66 3.51
#